data_AF-A0A558FUC1-F1
#
_entry.id   AF-A0A558FUC1-F1
#
_cell.length_a   1.000
_cell.length_b   1.000
_cell.length_c   1.000
_cell.angle_alpha   90.00
_cell.angle_beta   90.00
_cell.angle_gamma   90.00
#
_symmetry.space_group_name_H-M   'P 1'
#
loop_
_entity.id
_entity.type
_entity.pdbx_description
1 polymer ?
#
loop_
_entity_poly.entity_id
_entity_poly.type
_entity_poly.pdbx_seq_one_letter_code
_entity_poly.pdbx_strand_id
1 'polypeptide(L)'
;MSKLLHQLTVGELADRVDAGESFTVVDTRPPESFESWHIEGAVNVPFHPVDGFGGDWDWDRVGDLVGEGPVVAICGKGLSSTSFGFELAERGYDDVEVVKGGMEDWSKLYEVVELDTGDDLFVAQVQRRAKGCLGYVVGSRSAREAVVVDATRQTHEFELVAADAGMTVVGVLDTHVHADHVSGGRALADRLGVPYYLGAEATDRDVEYEFTALDDGETLAVGDYDIEAMHAPGHTSDMTNYLVDGRFLLTGDTLFVESVGRTELQFGDSDAATGAELLYETLHDTLLSLP
;
A
#
# COMPACT_ATOMS: atom_id res chain seq x y z
N MET A 1 -16.95 28.41 -26.90
CA MET A 1 -17.65 27.46 -26.02
C MET A 1 -16.63 27.01 -25.00
N SER A 2 -16.91 27.06 -23.69
CA SER A 2 -15.94 26.55 -22.70
C SER A 2 -15.74 25.07 -22.97
N LYS A 3 -14.50 24.67 -23.24
CA LYS A 3 -14.15 23.25 -23.39
C LYS A 3 -14.39 22.61 -22.02
N LEU A 4 -15.26 21.59 -21.96
CA LEU A 4 -15.42 20.81 -20.73
C LEU A 4 -14.13 20.01 -20.55
N LEU A 5 -13.52 20.10 -19.38
CA LEU A 5 -12.39 19.24 -19.03
C LEU A 5 -12.90 17.83 -18.77
N HIS A 6 -12.17 16.85 -19.29
CA HIS A 6 -12.42 15.46 -18.95
C HIS A 6 -11.93 15.18 -17.52
N GLN A 7 -12.68 14.39 -16.77
CA GLN A 7 -12.30 13.97 -15.43
C GLN A 7 -11.89 12.52 -15.45
N LEU A 8 -10.74 12.24 -14.83
CA LEU A 8 -10.19 10.91 -14.67
C LEU A 8 -10.37 10.48 -13.21
N THR A 9 -10.75 9.23 -12.97
CA THR A 9 -10.69 8.63 -11.64
C THR A 9 -9.26 8.24 -11.29
N VAL A 10 -8.99 8.01 -10.00
CA VAL A 10 -7.66 7.56 -9.56
C VAL A 10 -7.33 6.15 -10.04
N GLY A 11 -8.34 5.30 -10.26
CA GLY A 11 -8.15 3.97 -10.85
C GLY A 11 -7.76 4.05 -12.33
N GLU A 12 -8.48 4.85 -13.13
CA GLU A 12 -8.09 5.07 -14.53
C GLU A 12 -6.70 5.71 -14.66
N LEU A 13 -6.30 6.58 -13.73
CA LEU A 13 -4.92 7.09 -13.70
C LEU A 13 -3.90 5.98 -13.42
N ALA A 14 -4.17 5.12 -12.43
CA ALA A 14 -3.29 4.01 -12.11
C ALA A 14 -3.12 3.05 -13.31
N ASP A 15 -4.21 2.69 -13.98
CA ASP A 15 -4.19 1.83 -15.18
C ASP A 15 -3.29 2.41 -16.28
N ARG A 16 -3.37 3.73 -16.51
CA ARG A 16 -2.54 4.40 -17.54
C ARG A 16 -1.08 4.47 -17.16
N VAL A 17 -0.77 4.69 -15.87
CA VAL A 17 0.61 4.65 -15.36
C VAL A 17 1.20 3.26 -15.57
N ASP A 18 0.46 2.21 -15.20
CA ASP A 18 0.91 0.82 -15.32
C ASP A 18 1.04 0.36 -16.77
N ALA A 19 0.17 0.86 -17.66
CA ALA A 19 0.28 0.65 -19.10
C ALA A 19 1.47 1.38 -19.75
N GLY A 20 2.16 2.26 -19.01
CA GLY A 20 3.27 3.07 -19.52
C GLY A 20 2.83 4.06 -20.59
N GLU A 21 1.60 4.57 -20.50
CA GLU A 21 1.11 5.58 -21.44
C GLU A 21 1.93 6.88 -21.34
N SER A 22 2.08 7.59 -22.46
CA SER A 22 2.88 8.81 -22.53
C SER A 22 2.03 10.04 -22.19
N PHE A 23 2.09 10.51 -20.95
CA PHE A 23 1.44 11.73 -20.47
C PHE A 23 2.24 12.37 -19.31
N THR A 24 1.96 13.64 -19.02
CA THR A 24 2.58 14.36 -17.89
C THR A 24 1.58 14.52 -16.76
N VAL A 25 1.89 13.97 -15.58
CA VAL A 25 1.13 14.25 -14.36
C VAL A 25 1.62 15.56 -13.75
N VAL A 26 0.74 16.55 -13.65
CA VAL A 26 1.05 17.86 -13.05
C VAL A 26 0.36 17.99 -11.70
N ASP A 27 1.16 17.98 -10.63
CA ASP A 27 0.67 18.19 -9.27
C ASP A 27 0.70 19.68 -8.92
N THR A 28 -0.48 20.25 -8.65
CA THR A 28 -0.63 21.67 -8.36
C THR A 28 -0.57 22.04 -6.89
N ARG A 29 -0.30 21.07 -6.01
CA ARG A 29 -0.12 21.32 -4.58
C ARG A 29 1.13 22.19 -4.31
N PRO A 30 1.18 22.85 -3.14
CA PRO A 30 2.38 23.51 -2.69
C PRO A 30 3.61 22.58 -2.69
N PRO A 31 4.83 23.10 -2.94
CA PRO A 31 6.05 22.28 -3.02
C PRO A 31 6.26 21.38 -1.81
N GLU A 32 6.00 21.87 -0.59
CA GLU A 32 6.15 21.09 0.63
C GLU A 32 5.23 19.86 0.67
N SER A 33 4.02 19.97 0.10
CA SER A 33 3.09 18.84 0.01
C SER A 33 3.53 17.84 -1.05
N PHE A 34 4.09 18.31 -2.16
CA PHE A 34 4.63 17.47 -3.22
C PHE A 34 5.90 16.72 -2.77
N GLU A 35 6.84 17.43 -2.14
CA GLU A 35 8.08 16.87 -1.60
C GLU A 35 7.80 15.81 -0.53
N SER A 36 6.76 16.01 0.29
CA SER A 36 6.38 15.02 1.31
C SER A 36 5.95 13.69 0.71
N TRP A 37 5.28 13.69 -0.45
CA TRP A 37 4.94 12.52 -1.26
C TRP A 37 4.20 12.96 -2.54
N HIS A 38 4.38 12.22 -3.63
CA HIS A 38 3.72 12.48 -4.92
C HIS A 38 3.61 11.18 -5.74
N ILE A 39 2.87 11.22 -6.84
CA ILE A 39 2.84 10.13 -7.82
C ILE A 39 4.20 10.08 -8.53
N GLU A 40 4.78 8.90 -8.66
CA GLU A 40 6.07 8.73 -9.34
C GLU A 40 6.05 9.32 -10.76
N GLY A 41 7.11 10.06 -11.11
CA GLY A 41 7.22 10.74 -12.41
C GLY A 41 6.38 12.02 -12.55
N ALA A 42 5.56 12.38 -11.56
CA ALA A 42 4.82 13.64 -11.59
C ALA A 42 5.76 14.84 -11.49
N VAL A 43 5.33 15.96 -12.07
CA VAL A 43 6.00 17.26 -11.97
C VAL A 43 5.19 18.21 -11.10
N ASN A 44 5.84 19.10 -10.36
CA ASN A 44 5.16 20.05 -9.49
C ASN A 44 5.03 21.43 -10.13
N VAL A 45 3.79 21.93 -10.23
CA VAL A 45 3.46 23.29 -10.69
C VAL A 45 2.50 23.92 -9.67
N PRO A 46 3.01 24.56 -8.60
CA PRO A 46 2.16 25.15 -7.56
C PRO A 46 1.18 26.18 -8.14
N PHE A 47 -0.11 25.92 -7.95
CA PHE A 47 -1.17 26.79 -8.47
C PHE A 47 -2.31 26.92 -7.48
N HIS A 48 -2.84 28.13 -7.29
CA HIS A 48 -3.99 28.41 -6.45
C HIS A 48 -5.19 28.85 -7.32
N PRO A 49 -6.43 28.35 -7.08
CA PRO A 49 -7.60 28.70 -7.89
C PRO A 49 -7.90 30.20 -7.98
N VAL A 50 -7.53 30.96 -6.94
CA VAL A 50 -7.86 32.39 -6.83
C VAL A 50 -6.65 33.26 -7.15
N ASP A 51 -5.47 32.88 -6.64
CA ASP A 51 -4.27 33.71 -6.73
C ASP A 51 -3.40 33.36 -7.94
N GLY A 52 -3.69 32.25 -8.63
CA GLY A 52 -2.90 31.75 -9.75
C GLY A 52 -1.54 31.22 -9.27
N PHE A 53 -0.47 31.59 -9.98
CA PHE A 53 0.89 31.22 -9.62
C PHE A 53 1.42 32.05 -8.45
N GLY A 54 2.21 31.40 -7.60
CA GLY A 54 3.06 32.05 -6.60
C GLY A 54 4.53 32.01 -6.99
N GLY A 55 5.33 32.94 -6.45
CA GLY A 55 6.79 32.94 -6.64
C GLY A 55 7.22 33.33 -8.05
N ASP A 56 8.14 32.56 -8.62
CA ASP A 56 8.76 32.74 -9.94
C ASP A 56 8.10 31.87 -11.04
N TRP A 57 6.89 31.39 -10.80
CA TRP A 57 6.13 30.62 -11.77
C TRP A 57 5.38 31.53 -12.75
N ASP A 58 5.51 31.22 -14.03
CA ASP A 58 4.75 31.79 -15.13
C ASP A 58 4.40 30.70 -16.17
N TRP A 59 3.65 31.09 -17.19
CA TRP A 59 3.19 30.15 -18.21
C TRP A 59 4.29 29.67 -19.17
N ASP A 60 5.38 30.44 -19.32
CA ASP A 60 6.52 30.01 -20.13
C ASP A 60 7.20 28.81 -19.45
N ARG A 61 7.43 28.91 -18.13
CA ARG A 61 7.98 27.81 -17.33
C ARG A 61 7.08 26.58 -17.30
N VAL A 62 5.76 26.76 -17.28
CA VAL A 62 4.81 25.63 -17.40
C VAL A 62 4.95 24.96 -18.76
N GLY A 63 5.07 25.74 -19.84
CA GLY A 63 5.28 25.21 -21.18
C GLY A 63 6.57 24.39 -21.31
N ASP A 64 7.68 24.90 -20.76
CA ASP A 64 8.97 24.20 -20.75
C ASP A 64 8.91 22.86 -20.00
N LEU A 65 8.09 22.77 -18.96
CA LEU A 65 7.98 21.58 -18.11
C LEU A 65 6.99 20.55 -18.64
N VAL A 66 5.83 21.00 -19.11
CA VAL A 66 4.71 20.12 -19.49
C VAL A 66 4.80 19.70 -20.95
N GLY A 67 5.37 20.54 -21.82
CA GLY A 67 5.47 20.30 -23.26
C GLY A 67 4.11 20.35 -23.96
N GLU A 68 4.00 19.74 -25.14
CA GLU A 68 2.75 19.70 -25.94
C GLU A 68 1.96 18.39 -25.78
N GLY A 69 2.41 17.48 -24.91
CA GLY A 69 1.81 16.16 -24.71
C GLY A 69 0.54 16.18 -23.85
N PRO A 70 -0.14 15.02 -23.69
CA PRO A 70 -1.29 14.89 -22.81
C PRO A 70 -0.94 15.25 -21.36
N VAL A 71 -1.84 16.00 -20.71
CA VAL A 71 -1.64 16.52 -19.36
C VAL A 71 -2.72 16.00 -18.43
N VAL A 72 -2.30 15.39 -17.32
CA VAL A 72 -3.21 14.99 -16.24
C VAL A 72 -2.91 15.84 -15.01
N ALA A 73 -3.79 16.79 -14.70
CA ALA A 73 -3.63 17.68 -13.56
C ALA A 73 -4.23 17.07 -12.29
N ILE A 74 -3.47 17.10 -11.20
CA ILE A 74 -3.89 16.61 -9.89
C ILE A 74 -3.56 17.62 -8.79
N CYS A 75 -4.38 17.67 -7.75
CA CYS A 75 -4.11 18.46 -6.55
C CYS A 75 -4.62 17.70 -5.32
N GLY A 76 -4.64 18.31 -4.14
CA GLY A 76 -5.13 17.64 -2.93
C GLY A 76 -6.55 17.04 -3.04
N LYS A 77 -7.51 17.77 -3.65
CA LYS A 77 -8.94 17.39 -3.69
C LYS A 77 -9.62 17.58 -5.05
N GLY A 78 -8.84 17.82 -6.10
CA GLY A 78 -9.34 18.14 -7.45
C GLY A 78 -9.79 19.59 -7.66
N LEU A 79 -9.71 20.48 -6.67
CA LEU A 79 -10.13 21.89 -6.81
C LEU A 79 -9.13 22.74 -7.60
N SER A 80 -7.88 22.82 -7.13
CA SER A 80 -6.82 23.59 -7.79
C SER A 80 -6.49 23.05 -9.18
N SER A 81 -6.38 21.73 -9.31
CA SER A 81 -6.09 21.10 -10.60
C SER A 81 -7.20 21.33 -11.64
N THR A 82 -8.46 21.46 -11.21
CA THR A 82 -9.55 21.84 -12.12
C THR A 82 -9.35 23.25 -12.68
N SER A 83 -9.08 24.23 -11.82
CA SER A 83 -8.79 25.60 -12.27
C SER A 83 -7.56 25.66 -13.17
N PHE A 84 -6.48 24.99 -12.78
CA PHE A 84 -5.26 24.90 -13.59
C PHE A 84 -5.51 24.26 -14.96
N GLY A 85 -6.29 23.18 -15.01
CA GLY A 85 -6.65 22.52 -16.26
C GLY A 85 -7.44 23.44 -17.22
N PHE A 86 -8.31 24.31 -16.69
CA PHE A 86 -9.03 25.28 -17.52
C PHE A 86 -8.08 26.33 -18.09
N GLU A 87 -7.15 26.83 -17.28
CA GLU A 87 -6.13 27.78 -17.74
C GLU A 87 -5.22 27.19 -18.83
N LEU A 88 -4.85 25.91 -18.72
CA LEU A 88 -4.14 25.18 -19.79
C LEU A 88 -4.99 25.09 -21.06
N ALA A 89 -6.25 24.67 -20.95
CA ALA A 89 -7.15 24.55 -22.10
C ALA A 89 -7.38 25.89 -22.81
N GLU A 90 -7.51 27.00 -22.07
CA GLU A 90 -7.61 28.36 -22.63
C GLU A 90 -6.35 28.81 -23.38
N ARG A 91 -5.19 28.22 -23.03
CA ARG A 91 -3.89 28.49 -23.65
C ARG A 91 -3.54 27.55 -24.79
N GLY A 92 -4.49 26.70 -25.21
CA GLY A 92 -4.35 25.86 -26.39
C GLY A 92 -3.85 24.44 -26.11
N TYR A 93 -3.77 24.01 -24.85
CA TYR A 93 -3.53 22.60 -24.54
C TYR A 93 -4.79 21.80 -24.86
N ASP A 94 -4.67 20.89 -25.82
CA ASP A 94 -5.84 20.19 -26.34
C ASP A 94 -6.24 18.93 -25.58
N ASP A 95 -5.28 18.33 -24.88
CA ASP A 95 -5.43 17.06 -24.16
C ASP A 95 -5.12 17.29 -22.68
N VAL A 96 -6.13 17.77 -21.95
CA VAL A 96 -6.04 18.11 -20.54
C VAL A 96 -7.15 17.40 -19.78
N GLU A 97 -6.74 16.59 -18.82
CA GLU A 97 -7.62 15.85 -17.92
C GLU A 97 -7.32 16.23 -16.47
N VAL A 98 -8.33 16.07 -15.61
CA VAL A 98 -8.20 16.40 -14.19
C VAL A 98 -8.59 15.19 -13.35
N VAL A 99 -7.75 14.85 -12.38
CA VAL A 99 -8.02 13.74 -11.47
C VAL A 99 -9.10 14.13 -10.47
N LYS A 100 -10.23 13.44 -10.53
CA LYS A 100 -11.34 13.56 -9.58
C LYS A 100 -10.89 13.09 -8.21
N GLY A 101 -11.21 13.87 -7.16
CA GLY A 101 -10.83 13.56 -5.78
C GLY A 101 -9.37 13.82 -5.44
N GLY A 102 -8.51 13.89 -6.45
CA GLY A 102 -7.11 14.27 -6.31
C GLY A 102 -6.28 13.30 -5.47
N MET A 103 -5.25 13.83 -4.81
CA MET A 103 -4.34 13.04 -3.97
C MET A 103 -5.03 12.41 -2.77
N GLU A 104 -6.14 12.99 -2.29
CA GLU A 104 -6.92 12.37 -1.21
C GLU A 104 -7.49 11.01 -1.63
N ASP A 105 -8.09 10.92 -2.82
CA ASP A 105 -8.64 9.66 -3.34
C ASP A 105 -7.52 8.73 -3.81
N TRP A 106 -6.44 9.27 -4.38
CA TRP A 106 -5.25 8.47 -4.75
C TRP A 106 -4.66 7.78 -3.52
N SER A 107 -4.62 8.47 -2.37
CA SER A 107 -4.14 7.90 -1.10
C SER A 107 -5.00 6.76 -0.57
N LYS A 108 -6.20 6.57 -1.11
CA LYS A 108 -7.19 5.55 -0.73
C LYS A 108 -7.47 4.58 -1.88
N LEU A 109 -6.66 4.59 -2.95
CA LEU A 109 -6.78 3.59 -4.00
C LEU A 109 -6.26 2.25 -3.47
N TYR A 110 -7.15 1.27 -3.45
CA TYR A 110 -6.85 -0.13 -3.16
C TYR A 110 -7.05 -0.95 -4.41
N GLU A 111 -6.08 -1.82 -4.66
CA GLU A 111 -6.09 -2.76 -5.77
C GLU A 111 -6.00 -4.18 -5.22
N VAL A 112 -6.68 -5.11 -5.86
CA VAL A 112 -6.76 -6.50 -5.40
C VAL A 112 -6.32 -7.41 -6.53
N VAL A 113 -5.36 -8.28 -6.23
CA VAL A 113 -4.87 -9.32 -7.14
C VAL A 113 -5.08 -10.68 -6.48
N GLU A 114 -6.01 -11.46 -7.02
CA GLU A 114 -6.16 -12.87 -6.66
C GLU A 114 -5.07 -13.70 -7.34
N LEU A 115 -4.39 -14.56 -6.57
CA LEU A 115 -3.42 -15.50 -7.09
C LEU A 115 -4.13 -16.77 -7.59
N ASP A 116 -3.70 -17.29 -8.75
CA ASP A 116 -4.13 -18.62 -9.21
C ASP A 116 -3.37 -19.70 -8.43
N THR A 117 -4.03 -20.27 -7.41
CA THR A 117 -3.49 -21.33 -6.55
C THR A 117 -3.67 -22.73 -7.14
N GLY A 118 -4.52 -22.87 -8.17
CA GLY A 118 -4.88 -24.14 -8.81
C GLY A 118 -5.82 -25.06 -8.00
N ASP A 119 -6.29 -24.64 -6.82
CA ASP A 119 -7.17 -25.43 -5.95
C ASP A 119 -8.15 -24.57 -5.09
N ASP A 120 -8.60 -25.07 -3.94
CA ASP A 120 -9.58 -24.41 -3.05
C ASP A 120 -8.96 -23.26 -2.21
N LEU A 121 -7.63 -23.14 -2.20
CA LEU A 121 -6.90 -22.10 -1.48
C LEU A 121 -7.17 -20.76 -2.16
N PHE A 122 -7.65 -19.81 -1.39
CA PHE A 122 -7.78 -18.44 -1.81
C PHE A 122 -6.62 -17.63 -1.24
N VAL A 123 -5.89 -16.93 -2.12
CA VAL A 123 -4.93 -15.90 -1.71
C VAL A 123 -5.20 -14.67 -2.57
N ALA A 124 -5.52 -13.56 -1.93
CA ALA A 124 -5.63 -12.27 -2.59
C ALA A 124 -4.70 -11.27 -1.92
N GLN A 125 -3.85 -10.64 -2.72
CA GLN A 125 -3.06 -9.49 -2.30
C GLN A 125 -3.93 -8.24 -2.41
N VAL A 126 -3.89 -7.41 -1.38
CA VAL A 126 -4.58 -6.13 -1.28
C VAL A 126 -3.52 -5.05 -1.16
N GLN A 127 -3.37 -4.22 -2.20
CA GLN A 127 -2.34 -3.21 -2.30
C GLN A 127 -2.92 -1.82 -2.10
N ARG A 128 -2.36 -1.06 -1.14
CA ARG A 128 -2.59 0.38 -1.04
C ARG A 128 -1.51 1.13 -1.79
N ARG A 129 -1.70 1.32 -3.09
CA ARG A 129 -0.69 1.86 -4.03
C ARG A 129 0.08 3.06 -3.50
N ALA A 130 -0.63 4.09 -3.07
CA ALA A 130 -0.03 5.36 -2.65
C ALA A 130 0.88 5.28 -1.41
N LYS A 131 0.86 4.15 -0.69
CA LYS A 131 1.72 3.91 0.47
C LYS A 131 2.70 2.76 0.27
N GLY A 132 2.53 1.95 -0.78
CA GLY A 132 3.30 0.73 -0.96
C GLY A 132 2.98 -0.36 0.07
N CYS A 133 1.94 -0.20 0.89
CA CYS A 133 1.55 -1.22 1.87
C CYS A 133 0.81 -2.36 1.15
N LEU A 134 1.22 -3.59 1.44
CA LEU A 134 0.55 -4.81 1.01
C LEU A 134 -0.06 -5.49 2.23
N GLY A 135 -1.26 -6.00 2.08
CA GLY A 135 -1.83 -6.98 2.98
C GLY A 135 -2.49 -8.09 2.19
N TYR A 136 -3.01 -9.10 2.87
CA TYR A 136 -3.52 -10.30 2.22
C TYR A 136 -4.82 -10.77 2.82
N VAL A 137 -5.63 -11.43 2.00
CA VAL A 137 -6.74 -12.27 2.43
C VAL A 137 -6.40 -13.69 2.01
N VAL A 138 -6.29 -14.59 2.99
CA VAL A 138 -5.94 -16.00 2.79
C VAL A 138 -7.07 -16.87 3.32
N GLY A 139 -7.58 -17.83 2.57
CA GLY A 139 -8.72 -18.62 3.03
C GLY A 139 -8.99 -19.91 2.27
N SER A 140 -9.99 -20.65 2.74
CA SER A 140 -10.54 -21.82 2.06
C SER A 140 -11.92 -21.48 1.50
N ARG A 141 -12.08 -21.63 0.18
CA ARG A 141 -13.36 -21.37 -0.48
C ARG A 141 -14.44 -22.36 -0.02
N SER A 142 -14.08 -23.62 0.20
CA SER A 142 -15.00 -24.67 0.63
C SER A 142 -15.42 -24.53 2.10
N ALA A 143 -14.50 -24.18 3.00
CA ALA A 143 -14.82 -23.88 4.40
C ALA A 143 -15.53 -22.53 4.55
N ARG A 144 -15.36 -21.62 3.59
CA ARG A 144 -15.86 -20.24 3.60
C ARG A 144 -15.28 -19.40 4.73
N GLU A 145 -14.03 -19.67 5.08
CA GLU A 145 -13.29 -18.99 6.14
C GLU A 145 -12.03 -18.38 5.55
N ALA A 146 -11.68 -17.18 6.03
CA ALA A 146 -10.47 -16.49 5.64
C ALA A 146 -9.82 -15.80 6.84
N VAL A 147 -8.53 -15.52 6.74
CA VAL A 147 -7.83 -14.60 7.61
C VAL A 147 -7.37 -13.38 6.82
N VAL A 148 -7.17 -12.28 7.53
CA VAL A 148 -6.57 -11.06 6.99
C VAL A 148 -5.18 -10.91 7.57
N VAL A 149 -4.20 -10.62 6.72
CA VAL A 149 -2.81 -10.37 7.11
C VAL A 149 -2.44 -8.92 6.77
N ASP A 150 -1.85 -8.18 7.72
CA ASP A 150 -1.39 -6.79 7.57
C ASP A 150 -2.50 -5.82 7.11
N ALA A 151 -3.63 -5.86 7.82
CA ALA A 151 -4.75 -5.00 7.51
C ALA A 151 -4.39 -3.53 7.75
N THR A 152 -4.34 -2.72 6.70
CA THR A 152 -4.23 -1.26 6.87
C THR A 152 -5.51 -0.68 7.52
N ARG A 153 -5.46 0.59 7.96
CA ARG A 153 -6.59 1.29 8.63
C ARG A 153 -7.93 1.21 7.89
N GLN A 154 -7.93 1.11 6.56
CA GLN A 154 -9.14 0.96 5.74
C GLN A 154 -9.61 -0.50 5.69
N THR A 155 -9.86 -1.08 6.86
CA THR A 155 -10.13 -2.51 7.04
C THR A 155 -11.27 -3.09 6.19
N HIS A 156 -12.24 -2.25 5.80
CA HIS A 156 -13.33 -2.66 4.90
C HIS A 156 -12.87 -3.18 3.54
N GLU A 157 -11.70 -2.77 3.03
CA GLU A 157 -11.17 -3.24 1.75
C GLU A 157 -10.87 -4.73 1.81
N PHE A 158 -10.33 -5.20 2.93
CA PHE A 158 -10.03 -6.62 3.16
C PHE A 158 -11.30 -7.44 3.40
N GLU A 159 -12.28 -6.87 4.12
CA GLU A 159 -13.57 -7.53 4.32
C GLU A 159 -14.34 -7.71 3.02
N LEU A 160 -14.31 -6.71 2.13
CA LEU A 160 -14.94 -6.79 0.81
C LEU A 160 -14.31 -7.92 -0.01
N VAL A 161 -12.98 -8.06 0.01
CA VAL A 161 -12.30 -9.17 -0.67
C VAL A 161 -12.76 -10.53 -0.15
N ALA A 162 -12.81 -10.72 1.18
CA ALA A 162 -13.31 -11.96 1.76
C ALA A 162 -14.79 -12.21 1.41
N ALA A 163 -15.64 -11.17 1.51
CA ALA A 163 -17.07 -11.26 1.26
C ALA A 163 -17.41 -11.55 -0.21
N ASP A 164 -16.72 -10.91 -1.15
CA ASP A 164 -16.88 -11.12 -2.59
C ASP A 164 -16.45 -12.55 -3.00
N ALA A 165 -15.48 -13.12 -2.29
CA ALA A 165 -15.11 -14.53 -2.41
C ALA A 165 -16.04 -15.49 -1.63
N GLY A 166 -17.07 -14.98 -0.95
CA GLY A 166 -18.07 -15.77 -0.24
C GLY A 166 -17.66 -16.28 1.14
N MET A 167 -16.59 -15.72 1.71
CA MET A 167 -15.96 -16.15 2.97
C MET A 167 -16.24 -15.17 4.12
N THR A 168 -16.02 -15.63 5.35
CA THR A 168 -16.02 -14.80 6.56
C THR A 168 -14.62 -14.76 7.16
N VAL A 169 -14.21 -13.59 7.62
CA VAL A 169 -12.93 -13.43 8.33
C VAL A 169 -13.03 -14.07 9.72
N VAL A 170 -12.15 -15.02 10.02
CA VAL A 170 -12.10 -15.79 11.28
C VAL A 170 -10.87 -15.47 12.14
N GLY A 171 -9.94 -14.67 11.62
CA GLY A 171 -8.74 -14.23 12.32
C GLY A 171 -8.07 -13.09 11.59
N VAL A 172 -7.29 -12.29 12.32
CA VAL A 172 -6.50 -11.19 11.77
C VAL A 172 -5.09 -11.29 12.30
N LEU A 173 -4.10 -11.24 11.41
CA LEU A 173 -2.69 -11.36 11.72
C LEU A 173 -1.98 -10.08 11.27
N ASP A 174 -1.01 -9.63 12.04
CA ASP A 174 0.01 -8.71 11.52
C ASP A 174 1.37 -9.44 11.53
N THR A 175 2.22 -9.12 10.56
CA THR A 175 3.58 -9.67 10.46
C THR A 175 4.51 -9.05 11.50
N HIS A 176 4.28 -7.80 11.86
CA HIS A 176 5.07 -7.07 12.86
C HIS A 176 4.32 -5.86 13.39
N VAL A 177 4.82 -5.25 14.47
CA VAL A 177 4.39 -3.90 14.88
C VAL A 177 4.87 -2.87 13.85
N HIS A 178 3.95 -2.51 12.94
CA HIS A 178 4.15 -1.58 11.82
C HIS A 178 4.58 -0.17 12.24
N ALA A 179 5.60 0.38 11.56
CA ALA A 179 6.09 1.75 11.78
C ALA A 179 5.70 2.73 10.66
N ASP A 180 5.40 2.20 9.47
CA ASP A 180 5.09 2.94 8.24
C ASP A 180 3.60 3.35 8.16
N HIS A 181 2.72 2.60 8.83
CA HIS A 181 1.29 2.88 8.86
C HIS A 181 0.63 2.50 10.19
N VAL A 182 -0.56 3.06 10.41
CA VAL A 182 -1.43 2.63 11.51
C VAL A 182 -2.12 1.35 11.08
N SER A 183 -1.73 0.23 11.70
CA SER A 183 -2.42 -1.04 11.53
C SER A 183 -3.91 -0.90 11.88
N GLY A 184 -4.74 -1.44 11.00
CA GLY A 184 -6.17 -1.66 11.21
C GLY A 184 -6.48 -3.02 11.80
N GLY A 185 -5.48 -3.91 11.95
CA GLY A 185 -5.65 -5.31 12.30
C GLY A 185 -6.41 -5.53 13.60
N ARG A 186 -5.96 -4.88 14.69
CA ARG A 186 -6.64 -4.97 15.99
C ARG A 186 -8.09 -4.47 15.93
N ALA A 187 -8.31 -3.31 15.32
CA ALA A 187 -9.64 -2.71 15.21
C ALA A 187 -10.60 -3.56 14.36
N LEU A 188 -10.08 -4.26 13.34
CA LEU A 188 -10.83 -5.22 12.55
C LEU A 188 -11.21 -6.44 13.39
N ALA A 189 -10.24 -7.05 14.08
CA ALA A 189 -10.45 -8.22 14.93
C ALA A 189 -11.49 -7.95 16.03
N ASP A 190 -11.37 -6.82 16.73
CA ASP A 190 -12.32 -6.38 17.77
C ASP A 190 -13.74 -6.24 17.23
N ARG A 191 -13.88 -5.63 16.05
CA ARG A 191 -15.19 -5.39 15.44
C ARG A 191 -15.86 -6.69 14.96
N LEU A 192 -15.07 -7.65 14.49
CA LEU A 192 -15.56 -8.95 14.04
C LEU A 192 -15.72 -9.97 15.18
N GLY A 193 -15.11 -9.71 16.35
CA GLY A 193 -15.10 -10.65 17.47
C GLY A 193 -14.25 -11.89 17.18
N VAL A 194 -13.15 -11.71 16.43
CA VAL A 194 -12.21 -12.77 16.06
C VAL A 194 -10.85 -12.53 16.72
N PRO A 195 -9.98 -13.56 16.83
CA PRO A 195 -8.67 -13.37 17.43
C PRO A 195 -7.78 -12.46 16.56
N TYR A 196 -6.96 -11.68 17.24
CA TYR A 196 -5.89 -10.88 16.66
C TYR A 196 -4.55 -11.52 17.01
N TYR A 197 -3.74 -11.84 16.01
CA TYR A 197 -2.50 -12.59 16.13
C TYR A 197 -1.29 -11.72 15.83
N LEU A 198 -0.22 -11.94 16.61
CA LEU A 198 1.13 -11.44 16.38
C LEU A 198 2.12 -12.56 16.73
N GLY A 199 3.34 -12.49 16.20
CA GLY A 199 4.44 -13.34 16.68
C GLY A 199 4.68 -13.17 18.19
N ALA A 200 5.14 -14.22 18.86
CA ALA A 200 5.36 -14.24 20.30
C ALA A 200 6.30 -13.12 20.78
N GLU A 201 7.29 -12.77 19.96
CA GLU A 201 8.32 -11.75 20.17
C GLU A 201 7.73 -10.33 20.16
N ALA A 202 6.49 -10.13 19.69
CA ALA A 202 5.79 -8.86 19.84
C ALA A 202 5.54 -8.49 21.32
N THR A 203 5.62 -9.46 22.24
CA THR A 203 5.57 -9.22 23.69
C THR A 203 6.70 -8.29 24.16
N ASP A 204 7.85 -8.32 23.49
CA ASP A 204 9.02 -7.49 23.81
C ASP A 204 8.94 -6.09 23.15
N ARG A 205 7.84 -5.77 22.46
CA ARG A 205 7.63 -4.52 21.72
C ARG A 205 6.70 -3.54 22.43
N ASP A 206 6.50 -3.71 23.73
CA ASP A 206 5.62 -2.86 24.57
C ASP A 206 4.18 -2.76 24.03
N VAL A 207 3.67 -3.85 23.44
CA VAL A 207 2.29 -3.91 22.95
C VAL A 207 1.32 -3.87 24.14
N GLU A 208 0.63 -2.74 24.32
CA GLU A 208 -0.26 -2.50 25.47
C GLU A 208 -1.66 -3.13 25.35
N TYR A 209 -1.97 -3.79 24.23
CA TYR A 209 -3.26 -4.41 23.96
C TYR A 209 -3.16 -5.93 23.90
N GLU A 210 -4.30 -6.61 24.08
CA GLU A 210 -4.37 -8.07 24.03
C GLU A 210 -4.15 -8.58 22.60
N PHE A 211 -3.41 -9.68 22.45
CA PHE A 211 -3.25 -10.42 21.20
C PHE A 211 -3.01 -11.90 21.52
N THR A 212 -3.21 -12.76 20.53
CA THR A 212 -2.83 -14.18 20.61
C THR A 212 -1.43 -14.32 20.02
N ALA A 213 -0.47 -14.67 20.86
CA ALA A 213 0.91 -14.93 20.43
C ALA A 213 0.96 -16.21 19.59
N LEU A 214 1.74 -16.18 18.50
CA LEU A 214 2.11 -17.33 17.71
C LEU A 214 3.61 -17.59 17.89
N ASP A 215 3.96 -18.76 18.39
CA ASP A 215 5.37 -19.19 18.49
C ASP A 215 5.93 -19.55 17.10
N ASP A 216 7.25 -19.52 16.94
CA ASP A 216 7.92 -20.01 15.72
C ASP A 216 7.54 -21.47 15.41
N GLY A 217 7.10 -21.71 14.17
CA GLY A 217 6.58 -22.99 13.69
C GLY A 217 5.15 -23.32 14.14
N GLU A 218 4.46 -22.43 14.87
CA GLU A 218 3.06 -22.61 15.21
C GLU A 218 2.16 -22.44 13.98
N THR A 219 1.17 -23.32 13.84
CA THR A 219 0.27 -23.35 12.68
C THR A 219 -1.15 -22.96 13.07
N LEU A 220 -1.74 -22.05 12.30
CA LEU A 220 -3.16 -21.72 12.34
C LEU A 220 -3.88 -22.34 11.14
N ALA A 221 -4.95 -23.10 11.40
CA ALA A 221 -5.77 -23.69 10.35
C ALA A 221 -6.84 -22.69 9.86
N VAL A 222 -7.02 -22.63 8.54
CA VAL A 222 -8.13 -21.92 7.87
C VAL A 222 -8.79 -22.89 6.89
N GLY A 223 -9.91 -23.47 7.32
CA GLY A 223 -10.47 -24.63 6.64
C GLY A 223 -9.49 -25.81 6.67
N ASP A 224 -9.10 -26.28 5.49
CA ASP A 224 -8.16 -27.40 5.30
C ASP A 224 -6.70 -26.95 5.06
N TYR A 225 -6.41 -25.65 5.14
CA TYR A 225 -5.08 -25.08 4.88
C TYR A 225 -4.40 -24.60 6.16
N ASP A 226 -3.10 -24.86 6.28
CA ASP A 226 -2.27 -24.40 7.40
C ASP A 226 -1.56 -23.10 7.05
N ILE A 227 -1.48 -22.18 8.02
CA ILE A 227 -0.67 -20.97 7.98
C ILE A 227 0.35 -21.07 9.12
N GLU A 228 1.60 -21.32 8.77
CA GLU A 228 2.71 -21.46 9.73
C GLU A 228 3.36 -20.10 9.99
N ALA A 229 3.49 -19.72 11.27
CA ALA A 229 4.25 -18.57 11.70
C ALA A 229 5.75 -18.89 11.68
N MET A 230 6.54 -18.03 11.05
CA MET A 230 8.01 -18.16 10.98
C MET A 230 8.65 -16.89 11.53
N HIS A 231 9.38 -17.00 12.65
CA HIS A 231 10.11 -15.88 13.21
C HIS A 231 11.23 -15.47 12.23
N ALA A 232 11.22 -14.21 11.82
CA ALA A 232 12.03 -13.69 10.72
C ALA A 232 12.63 -12.31 11.07
N PRO A 233 13.40 -12.20 12.17
CA PRO A 233 13.87 -10.91 12.66
C PRO A 233 14.81 -10.23 11.66
N GLY A 234 14.79 -8.90 11.63
CA GLY A 234 15.66 -8.12 10.78
C GLY A 234 15.15 -6.70 10.57
N HIS A 235 14.04 -6.56 9.84
CA HIS A 235 13.32 -5.29 9.73
C HIS A 235 12.85 -4.80 11.11
N THR A 236 12.21 -5.72 11.83
CA THR A 236 11.91 -5.60 13.25
C THR A 236 12.36 -6.86 13.99
N SER A 237 12.45 -6.78 15.32
CA SER A 237 12.79 -7.94 16.17
C SER A 237 11.63 -8.93 16.32
N ASP A 238 10.38 -8.46 16.15
CA ASP A 238 9.15 -9.24 16.23
C ASP A 238 8.60 -9.70 14.87
N MET A 239 9.37 -9.45 13.80
CA MET A 239 8.96 -9.79 12.44
C MET A 239 8.66 -11.27 12.31
N THR A 240 7.47 -11.57 11.78
CA THR A 240 6.94 -12.91 11.57
C THR A 240 6.47 -13.01 10.12
N ASN A 241 7.03 -13.95 9.38
CA ASN A 241 6.54 -14.32 8.06
C ASN A 241 5.48 -15.42 8.20
N TYR A 242 4.56 -15.52 7.25
CA TYR A 242 3.53 -16.55 7.26
C TYR A 242 3.66 -17.47 6.05
N LEU A 243 3.97 -18.75 6.28
CA LEU A 243 4.04 -19.77 5.25
C LEU A 243 2.67 -20.43 5.09
N VAL A 244 2.00 -20.13 3.97
CA VAL A 244 0.68 -20.63 3.63
C VAL A 244 0.81 -21.95 2.88
N ASP A 245 0.31 -23.02 3.50
CA ASP A 245 0.21 -24.38 2.95
C ASP A 245 1.55 -24.93 2.42
N GLY A 246 2.67 -24.48 2.98
CA GLY A 246 4.02 -24.83 2.49
C GLY A 246 4.33 -24.35 1.07
N ARG A 247 3.53 -23.43 0.51
CA ARG A 247 3.60 -23.01 -0.91
C ARG A 247 3.85 -21.52 -1.10
N PHE A 248 3.25 -20.66 -0.30
CA PHE A 248 3.34 -19.21 -0.44
C PHE A 248 3.86 -18.59 0.85
N LEU A 249 4.89 -17.75 0.77
CA LEU A 249 5.42 -17.06 1.93
C LEU A 249 5.01 -15.59 1.90
N LEU A 250 4.27 -15.16 2.91
CA LEU A 250 3.98 -13.75 3.15
C LEU A 250 5.14 -13.18 3.97
N THR A 251 6.00 -12.41 3.31
CA THR A 251 7.30 -11.99 3.85
C THR A 251 7.27 -10.68 4.64
N GLY A 252 6.13 -10.01 4.75
CA GLY A 252 6.03 -8.67 5.34
C GLY A 252 7.12 -7.74 4.80
N ASP A 253 7.83 -7.10 5.72
CA ASP A 253 8.98 -6.25 5.40
C ASP A 253 10.33 -6.98 5.51
N THR A 254 10.35 -8.32 5.55
CA THR A 254 11.60 -9.10 5.52
C THR A 254 12.25 -9.08 4.14
N LEU A 255 11.50 -9.49 3.11
CA LEU A 255 11.99 -9.66 1.74
C LEU A 255 10.99 -9.07 0.74
N PHE A 256 11.48 -8.19 -0.12
CA PHE A 256 10.73 -7.59 -1.23
C PHE A 256 11.22 -8.14 -2.57
N VAL A 257 10.51 -7.78 -3.64
CA VAL A 257 11.00 -8.00 -5.00
C VAL A 257 12.29 -7.19 -5.18
N GLU A 258 13.39 -7.88 -5.44
CA GLU A 258 14.73 -7.31 -5.69
C GLU A 258 15.33 -6.47 -4.54
N SER A 259 14.75 -6.51 -3.33
CA SER A 259 15.21 -5.73 -2.19
C SER A 259 14.76 -6.34 -0.85
N VAL A 260 15.10 -5.70 0.26
CA VAL A 260 14.79 -6.15 1.62
C VAL A 260 14.34 -4.97 2.48
N GLY A 261 13.69 -5.24 3.62
CA GLY A 261 13.33 -4.20 4.57
C GLY A 261 14.53 -3.49 5.16
N ARG A 262 14.33 -2.23 5.49
CA ARG A 262 15.30 -1.39 6.19
C ARG A 262 15.40 -1.80 7.67
N THR A 263 16.54 -1.60 8.34
CA THR A 263 16.79 -2.16 9.68
C THR A 263 17.04 -1.11 10.77
N GLU A 264 17.07 0.17 10.42
CA GLU A 264 17.44 1.25 11.33
C GLU A 264 16.24 1.83 12.12
N LEU A 265 15.00 1.66 11.64
CA LEU A 265 13.83 2.32 12.26
C LEU A 265 13.54 1.82 13.68
N GLN A 266 13.51 0.49 13.88
CA GLN A 266 13.33 -0.05 15.22
C GLN A 266 14.62 -0.01 16.04
N PHE A 267 15.71 -0.51 15.46
CA PHE A 267 16.95 -0.75 16.21
C PHE A 267 17.70 0.55 16.53
N GLY A 268 17.41 1.62 15.79
CA GLY A 268 18.12 2.89 15.87
C GLY A 268 19.44 2.84 15.10
N ASP A 269 19.98 4.02 14.76
CA ASP A 269 21.18 4.15 13.93
C ASP A 269 22.42 3.46 14.52
N SER A 270 22.51 3.32 15.85
CA SER A 270 23.63 2.65 16.53
C SER A 270 23.61 1.13 16.37
N ASP A 271 22.43 0.54 16.20
CA ASP A 271 22.21 -0.91 16.21
C ASP A 271 21.56 -1.42 14.91
N ALA A 272 21.48 -0.58 13.88
CA ALA A 272 21.05 -0.97 12.53
C ALA A 272 21.88 -2.12 11.95
N ALA A 273 23.16 -2.23 12.35
CA ALA A 273 24.03 -3.35 12.01
C ALA A 273 23.55 -4.67 12.60
N THR A 274 23.00 -4.66 13.82
CA THR A 274 22.39 -5.83 14.46
C THR A 274 21.15 -6.28 13.69
N GLY A 275 20.27 -5.35 13.33
CA GLY A 275 19.10 -5.66 12.49
C GLY A 275 19.51 -6.20 11.12
N ALA A 276 20.59 -5.69 10.52
CA ALA A 276 21.12 -6.19 9.26
C ALA A 276 21.75 -7.59 9.37
N GLU A 277 22.42 -7.89 10.48
CA GLU A 277 22.95 -9.24 10.78
C GLU A 277 21.80 -10.23 10.96
N LEU A 278 20.79 -9.90 11.75
CA LEU A 278 19.58 -10.72 11.93
C LEU A 278 18.86 -10.95 10.60
N LEU A 279 18.69 -9.90 9.79
CA LEU A 279 18.06 -10.01 8.48
C LEU A 279 18.86 -10.95 7.56
N TYR A 280 20.19 -10.83 7.56
CA TYR A 280 21.06 -11.71 6.78
C TYR A 280 20.89 -13.18 7.21
N GLU A 281 20.89 -13.45 8.52
CA GLU A 281 20.65 -14.80 9.08
C GLU A 281 19.26 -15.31 8.69
N THR A 282 18.20 -14.52 8.87
CA THR A 282 16.83 -14.85 8.45
C THR A 282 16.77 -15.24 6.97
N LEU A 283 17.41 -14.46 6.09
CA LEU A 283 17.41 -14.75 4.66
C LEU A 283 18.16 -16.05 4.34
N HIS A 284 19.36 -16.23 4.90
CA HIS A 284 20.26 -17.31 4.52
C HIS A 284 19.96 -18.64 5.20
N ASP A 285 19.57 -18.61 6.46
CA ASP A 285 19.40 -19.80 7.28
C ASP A 285 17.93 -20.26 7.31
N THR A 286 16.98 -19.34 7.14
CA THR A 286 15.55 -19.64 7.14
C THR A 286 14.97 -19.62 5.73
N LEU A 287 14.93 -18.46 5.06
CA LEU A 287 14.15 -18.33 3.83
C LEU A 287 14.75 -19.06 2.62
N LEU A 288 16.07 -19.01 2.43
CA LEU A 288 16.73 -19.73 1.33
C LEU A 288 16.71 -21.26 1.49
N SER A 289 16.29 -21.76 2.66
CA SER A 289 16.11 -23.19 2.90
C SER A 289 14.73 -23.71 2.48
N LEU A 290 13.79 -22.80 2.22
CA LEU A 290 12.44 -23.14 1.76
C LEU A 290 12.48 -23.67 0.30
N PRO A 291 11.54 -24.56 -0.05
CA PRO A 291 11.53 -25.28 -1.34
C PRO A 291 11.33 -24.39 -2.58
#